data_AF-A0A0R1NV10-F1
#
_entry.id   AF-A0A0R1NV10-F1
#
_cell.length_a   1.000
_cell.length_b   1.000
_cell.length_c   1.000
_cell.angle_alpha   90.00
_cell.angle_beta   90.00
_cell.angle_gamma   90.00
#
_symmetry.space_group_name_H-M   'P 1'
#
loop_
_entity.id
_entity.type
_entity.pdbx_description
1 polymer ?
#
loop_
_entity_poly.entity_id
_entity_poly.type
_entity_poly.pdbx_seq_one_letter_code
_entity_poly.pdbx_strand_id
1 'polypeptide(L)'
;MYDSIRKIRQTKQAFNITKLNQKFDRQLWAEDMPAMIINAGYALTNNDITFPAAIFQAPFYSSENTSSENYGGIGAVIAHEISHAFDPNGSKFDEKGNLRDWWSKEDFEKFAELAQAEVKLFDGIQIGRTKVNGHQTVGENVADLGGLTAAVKACAEEKGNLTELFENWARIWRRKMRPEVRQTLAELDPHAPGEMRANVAAQCLDEFYEAFNVSENDGMWLDPEQRVRIW
;
A
#
# COMPACT_ATOMS: atom_id res chain seq x y z
N MET A 1 26.78 16.14 20.64
CA MET A 1 25.95 15.45 19.63
C MET A 1 26.43 14.01 19.39
N TYR A 2 27.70 13.78 19.02
CA TYR A 2 28.23 12.43 18.80
C TYR A 2 28.00 11.47 19.98
N ASP A 3 28.38 11.88 21.20
CA ASP A 3 28.22 11.03 22.38
C ASP A 3 26.75 10.70 22.70
N SER A 4 25.84 11.64 22.47
CA SER A 4 24.41 11.43 22.67
C SER A 4 23.88 10.35 21.71
N ILE A 5 24.21 10.44 20.42
CA ILE A 5 23.79 9.46 19.41
C ILE A 5 24.39 8.09 19.72
N ARG A 6 25.68 8.04 20.09
CA ARG A 6 26.35 6.79 20.48
C ARG A 6 25.64 6.14 21.67
N LYS A 7 25.32 6.93 22.71
CA LYS A 7 24.64 6.43 23.90
C LYS A 7 23.23 5.93 23.61
N ILE A 8 22.46 6.64 22.77
CA ILE A 8 21.12 6.19 22.33
C ILE A 8 21.20 4.83 21.64
N ARG A 9 22.14 4.64 20.70
CA ARG A 9 22.32 3.36 20.00
C ARG A 9 22.69 2.23 20.96
N GLN A 10 23.60 2.48 21.91
CA GLN A 10 23.98 1.50 22.93
C GLN A 10 22.79 1.11 23.81
N THR A 11 21.97 2.09 24.24
CA THR A 11 20.75 1.81 25.02
C THR A 11 19.76 0.98 24.23
N LYS A 12 19.49 1.33 22.96
CA LYS A 12 18.58 0.57 22.08
C LYS A 12 19.07 -0.86 21.88
N GLN A 13 20.37 -1.04 21.64
CA GLN A 13 20.98 -2.37 21.52
C GLN A 13 20.83 -3.19 22.81
N ALA A 14 21.17 -2.62 23.95
CA ALA A 14 21.06 -3.29 25.24
C ALA A 14 19.60 -3.71 25.50
N PHE A 15 18.63 -2.82 25.25
CA PHE A 15 17.21 -3.12 25.36
C PHE A 15 16.75 -4.24 24.40
N ASN A 16 17.20 -4.23 23.14
CA ASN A 16 16.81 -5.29 22.20
C ASN A 16 17.42 -6.65 22.59
N ILE A 17 18.60 -6.68 23.21
CA ILE A 17 19.20 -7.90 23.77
C ILE A 17 18.36 -8.45 24.94
N THR A 18 17.78 -7.59 25.79
CA THR A 18 16.96 -8.08 26.92
C THR A 18 15.68 -8.78 26.47
N LYS A 19 15.24 -8.58 25.22
CA LYS A 19 14.04 -9.20 24.65
C LYS A 19 14.23 -10.65 24.17
N LEU A 20 15.47 -11.11 23.92
CA LEU A 20 15.73 -12.38 23.23
C LEU A 20 15.09 -13.63 23.90
N ASN A 21 15.00 -13.65 25.23
CA ASN A 21 14.44 -14.77 25.99
C ASN A 21 13.08 -14.42 26.63
N GLN A 22 12.45 -13.34 26.17
CA GLN A 22 11.14 -12.92 26.64
C GLN A 22 10.06 -13.36 25.66
N LYS A 23 8.82 -13.46 26.15
CA LYS A 23 7.68 -13.60 25.25
C LYS A 23 7.57 -12.35 24.37
N PHE A 24 7.15 -12.54 23.12
CA PHE A 24 6.87 -11.44 22.22
C PHE A 24 5.79 -10.53 22.84
N ASP A 25 6.10 -9.25 22.96
CA ASP A 25 5.20 -8.25 23.52
C ASP A 25 4.37 -7.62 22.40
N ARG A 26 3.10 -8.04 22.33
CA ARG A 26 2.13 -7.58 21.32
C ARG A 26 1.60 -6.16 21.59
N GLN A 27 1.95 -5.54 22.72
CA GLN A 27 1.56 -4.16 23.03
C GLN A 27 2.51 -3.12 22.44
N LEU A 28 3.70 -3.55 21.99
CA LEU A 28 4.67 -2.66 21.36
C LEU A 28 4.29 -2.39 19.92
N TRP A 29 4.19 -1.11 19.57
CA TRP A 29 4.12 -0.68 18.19
C TRP A 29 5.46 -0.95 17.48
N ALA A 30 5.43 -1.06 16.15
CA ALA A 30 6.63 -1.15 15.33
C ALA A 30 7.57 0.04 15.64
N GLU A 31 8.89 -0.22 15.66
CA GLU A 31 9.89 0.77 16.12
C GLU A 31 9.85 2.10 15.34
N ASP A 32 9.36 2.07 14.10
CA ASP A 32 9.30 3.22 13.18
C ASP A 32 7.91 3.86 13.09
N MET A 33 6.98 3.54 14.00
CA MET A 33 5.60 4.04 13.99
C MET A 33 5.20 4.95 15.17
N PRO A 34 6.01 5.92 15.65
CA PRO A 34 5.58 6.81 16.72
C PRO A 34 4.35 7.63 16.28
N ALA A 35 3.47 8.01 17.21
CA ALA A 35 2.19 8.67 16.91
C ALA A 35 2.26 9.94 16.02
N MET A 36 3.44 10.57 15.94
CA MET A 36 3.70 11.79 15.16
C MET A 36 4.14 11.54 13.71
N ILE A 37 4.35 10.28 13.29
CA ILE A 37 4.72 9.98 11.91
C ILE A 37 3.49 10.04 11.01
N ILE A 38 3.65 10.63 9.81
CA ILE A 38 2.63 10.56 8.76
C ILE A 38 2.93 9.31 7.94
N ASN A 39 2.47 8.17 8.43
CA ASN A 39 2.60 6.87 7.79
C ASN A 39 1.52 5.91 8.31
N ALA A 40 1.43 4.71 7.77
CA ALA A 40 0.68 3.58 8.30
C ALA A 40 1.52 2.29 8.12
N GLY A 41 1.13 1.19 8.75
CA GLY A 41 1.83 -0.07 8.51
C GLY A 41 1.11 -1.30 9.04
N TYR A 42 1.43 -2.42 8.40
CA TYR A 42 1.06 -3.77 8.80
C TYR A 42 2.26 -4.54 9.37
N ALA A 43 2.10 -5.20 10.53
CA ALA A 43 3.14 -6.06 11.09
C ALA A 43 2.78 -7.55 10.95
N LEU A 44 3.39 -8.24 9.98
CA LEU A 44 3.20 -9.66 9.68
C LEU A 44 3.20 -10.56 10.93
N THR A 45 4.19 -10.39 11.81
CA THR A 45 4.38 -11.24 13.00
C THR A 45 3.38 -10.94 14.13
N ASN A 46 2.79 -9.74 14.14
CA ASN A 46 1.74 -9.41 15.11
C ASN A 46 0.33 -9.56 14.51
N ASN A 47 0.22 -9.64 13.19
CA ASN A 47 -1.03 -9.53 12.44
C ASN A 47 -1.84 -8.30 12.90
N ASP A 48 -1.19 -7.14 12.91
CA ASP A 48 -1.79 -5.86 13.29
C ASP A 48 -1.65 -4.80 12.20
N ILE A 49 -2.53 -3.81 12.25
CA ILE A 49 -2.48 -2.58 11.44
C ILE A 49 -2.34 -1.40 12.39
N THR A 50 -1.39 -0.50 12.10
CA THR A 50 -1.08 0.65 12.94
C THR A 50 -1.28 1.94 12.15
N PHE A 51 -2.13 2.84 12.68
CA PHE A 51 -2.35 4.17 12.13
C PHE A 51 -1.99 5.23 13.18
N PRO A 52 -0.76 5.77 13.13
CA PRO A 52 -0.32 6.91 13.94
C PRO A 52 -1.28 8.10 13.83
N ALA A 53 -1.49 8.83 14.93
CA ALA A 53 -2.42 9.95 14.96
C ALA A 53 -2.16 11.01 13.87
N ALA A 54 -0.89 11.23 13.49
CA ALA A 54 -0.53 12.21 12.48
C ALA A 54 -0.93 11.84 11.04
N ILE A 55 -1.32 10.60 10.70
CA ILE A 55 -1.89 10.33 9.36
C ILE A 55 -3.35 10.75 9.24
N PHE A 56 -4.08 10.89 10.36
CA PHE A 56 -5.47 11.34 10.39
C PHE A 56 -5.60 12.86 10.24
N GLN A 57 -5.15 13.37 9.09
CA GLN A 57 -5.27 14.77 8.69
C GLN A 57 -5.47 14.87 7.17
N ALA A 58 -5.95 16.02 6.69
CA ALA A 58 -6.14 16.24 5.27
C ALA A 58 -4.79 16.13 4.51
N PRO A 59 -4.76 15.52 3.31
CA PRO A 59 -5.91 15.05 2.53
C PRO A 59 -6.40 13.62 2.88
N PHE A 60 -5.73 12.87 3.76
CA PHE A 60 -6.12 11.50 4.09
C PHE A 60 -7.46 11.45 4.82
N TYR A 61 -7.64 12.29 5.84
CA TYR A 61 -8.87 12.33 6.63
C TYR A 61 -9.23 13.76 7.08
N SER A 62 -10.51 14.09 7.04
CA SER A 62 -11.07 15.28 7.67
C SER A 62 -12.53 15.05 8.03
N SER A 63 -13.02 15.66 9.12
CA SER A 63 -14.46 15.73 9.40
C SER A 63 -15.21 16.59 8.40
N GLU A 64 -14.50 17.48 7.69
CA GLU A 64 -15.07 18.37 6.67
C GLU A 64 -15.07 17.74 5.26
N ASN A 65 -14.39 16.60 5.08
CA ASN A 65 -14.40 15.86 3.82
C ASN A 65 -15.75 15.14 3.66
N THR A 66 -16.16 14.88 2.41
CA THR A 66 -17.24 13.93 2.15
C THR A 66 -16.84 12.51 2.56
N SER A 67 -17.83 11.62 2.75
CA SER A 67 -17.54 10.19 2.99
C SER A 67 -16.68 9.62 1.84
N SER A 68 -17.02 9.97 0.59
CA SER A 68 -16.28 9.54 -0.60
C SER A 68 -14.82 9.99 -0.59
N GLU A 69 -14.55 11.24 -0.24
CA GLU A 69 -13.18 11.74 -0.10
C GLU A 69 -12.42 10.99 1.01
N ASN A 70 -13.03 10.75 2.17
CA ASN A 70 -12.41 9.97 3.24
C ASN A 70 -12.16 8.50 2.83
N TYR A 71 -13.04 7.89 2.06
CA TYR A 71 -12.80 6.55 1.48
C TYR A 71 -11.62 6.56 0.50
N GLY A 72 -11.52 7.57 -0.37
CA GLY A 72 -10.39 7.72 -1.31
C GLY A 72 -9.07 8.09 -0.63
N GLY A 73 -9.13 8.64 0.58
CA GLY A 73 -7.98 8.95 1.41
C GLY A 73 -7.68 7.83 2.39
N ILE A 74 -8.05 8.04 3.66
CA ILE A 74 -7.72 7.13 4.76
C ILE A 74 -8.39 5.77 4.63
N GLY A 75 -9.57 5.67 3.98
CA GLY A 75 -10.24 4.39 3.75
C GLY A 75 -9.40 3.44 2.89
N ALA A 76 -8.88 3.95 1.77
CA ALA A 76 -7.98 3.21 0.89
C ALA A 76 -6.67 2.84 1.60
N VAL A 77 -6.11 3.75 2.43
CA VAL A 77 -4.91 3.46 3.24
C VAL A 77 -5.19 2.36 4.27
N ILE A 78 -6.35 2.39 4.95
CA ILE A 78 -6.70 1.33 5.91
C ILE A 78 -6.81 -0.03 5.22
N ALA A 79 -7.49 -0.07 4.08
CA ALA A 79 -7.64 -1.30 3.32
C ALA A 79 -6.33 -1.77 2.67
N HIS A 80 -5.42 -0.86 2.34
CA HIS A 80 -4.05 -1.17 1.90
C HIS A 80 -3.30 -1.94 2.99
N GLU A 81 -3.32 -1.46 4.25
CA GLU A 81 -2.67 -2.15 5.36
C GLU A 81 -3.32 -3.52 5.66
N ILE A 82 -4.63 -3.67 5.47
CA ILE A 82 -5.30 -4.97 5.56
C ILE A 82 -4.83 -5.90 4.44
N SER A 83 -4.67 -5.37 3.23
CA SER A 83 -4.25 -6.13 2.05
C SER A 83 -2.82 -6.67 2.18
N HIS A 84 -1.96 -6.02 2.96
CA HIS A 84 -0.63 -6.57 3.30
C HIS A 84 -0.67 -7.92 4.01
N ALA A 85 -1.78 -8.28 4.69
CA ALA A 85 -1.95 -9.62 5.25
C ALA A 85 -2.04 -10.71 4.16
N PHE A 86 -2.36 -10.32 2.93
CA PHE A 86 -2.64 -11.22 1.82
C PHE A 86 -1.72 -11.01 0.61
N ASP A 87 -0.84 -10.01 0.64
CA ASP A 87 0.14 -9.76 -0.43
C ASP A 87 1.15 -10.94 -0.58
N PRO A 88 2.03 -10.95 -1.61
CA PRO A 88 2.99 -12.05 -1.83
C PRO A 88 3.94 -12.38 -0.66
N ASN A 89 4.09 -11.48 0.31
CA ASN A 89 4.82 -11.71 1.55
C ASN A 89 3.87 -12.12 2.68
N GLY A 90 2.78 -11.38 2.91
CA GLY A 90 1.85 -11.61 4.02
C GLY A 90 1.05 -12.89 3.89
N SER A 91 0.68 -13.29 2.68
CA SER A 91 -0.01 -14.56 2.39
C SER A 91 0.71 -15.82 2.90
N LYS A 92 1.97 -15.72 3.30
CA LYS A 92 2.78 -16.82 3.87
C LYS A 92 2.65 -16.94 5.39
N PHE A 93 1.96 -16.01 6.04
CA PHE A 93 1.77 -15.95 7.49
C PHE A 93 0.35 -16.35 7.87
N ASP A 94 0.21 -17.15 8.92
CA ASP A 94 -1.10 -17.50 9.50
C ASP A 94 -1.66 -16.35 10.36
N GLU A 95 -2.88 -16.53 10.89
CA GLU A 95 -3.61 -15.51 11.65
C GLU A 95 -2.90 -15.08 12.95
N LYS A 96 -1.89 -15.84 13.38
CA LYS A 96 -1.09 -15.59 14.58
C LYS A 96 0.26 -14.96 14.26
N GLY A 97 0.60 -14.79 12.99
CA GLY A 97 1.86 -14.24 12.52
C GLY A 97 2.99 -15.27 12.39
N ASN A 98 2.66 -16.58 12.25
CA ASN A 98 3.68 -17.61 11.99
C ASN A 98 3.78 -17.90 10.50
N LEU A 99 5.01 -18.13 10.01
CA LEU A 99 5.20 -18.68 8.67
C LEU A 99 4.58 -20.08 8.58
N ARG A 100 3.52 -20.20 7.79
CA ARG A 100 2.77 -21.43 7.61
C ARG A 100 2.04 -21.39 6.29
N ASP A 101 2.18 -22.46 5.51
CA ASP A 101 1.34 -22.66 4.34
C ASP A 101 -0.08 -23.03 4.79
N TRP A 102 -1.02 -22.16 4.46
CA TRP A 102 -2.46 -22.33 4.71
C TRP A 102 -3.28 -22.34 3.42
N TRP A 103 -2.62 -22.27 2.26
CA TRP A 103 -3.27 -22.29 0.96
C TRP A 103 -3.50 -23.71 0.48
N SER A 104 -4.54 -23.90 -0.35
CA SER A 104 -4.54 -25.04 -1.25
C SER A 104 -3.54 -24.77 -2.39
N LYS A 105 -3.03 -25.83 -3.01
CA LYS A 105 -2.10 -25.69 -4.14
C LYS A 105 -2.73 -24.90 -5.30
N GLU A 106 -4.01 -25.17 -5.60
CA GLU A 106 -4.73 -24.53 -6.70
C GLU A 106 -4.94 -23.03 -6.44
N ASP A 107 -5.34 -22.67 -5.22
CA ASP A 107 -5.54 -21.27 -4.84
C ASP A 107 -4.23 -20.48 -4.87
N PHE A 108 -3.13 -21.09 -4.41
CA PHE A 108 -1.81 -20.46 -4.46
C PHE A 108 -1.31 -20.27 -5.90
N GLU A 109 -1.52 -21.26 -6.78
CA GLU A 109 -1.18 -21.13 -8.20
C GLU A 109 -1.97 -20.00 -8.86
N LYS A 110 -3.26 -19.86 -8.54
CA LYS A 110 -4.08 -18.75 -9.05
C LYS A 110 -3.64 -17.39 -8.50
N PHE A 111 -3.35 -17.30 -7.21
CA PHE A 111 -2.83 -16.08 -6.60
C PHE A 111 -1.48 -15.66 -7.24
N ALA A 112 -0.57 -16.62 -7.46
CA ALA A 112 0.71 -16.36 -8.11
C ALA A 112 0.54 -15.86 -9.56
N GLU A 113 -0.43 -16.38 -10.31
CA GLU A 113 -0.78 -15.88 -11.65
C GLU A 113 -1.23 -14.42 -11.61
N LEU A 114 -2.12 -14.07 -10.67
CA LEU A 114 -2.65 -12.71 -10.52
C LEU A 114 -1.56 -11.73 -10.05
N ALA A 115 -0.73 -12.11 -9.07
CA ALA A 115 0.42 -11.31 -8.65
C ALA A 115 1.42 -11.11 -9.79
N GLN A 116 1.62 -12.12 -10.65
CA GLN A 116 2.47 -11.99 -11.83
C GLN A 116 1.86 -11.07 -12.91
N ALA A 117 0.54 -11.02 -13.03
CA ALA A 117 -0.14 -10.05 -13.87
C ALA A 117 0.07 -8.63 -13.33
N GLU A 118 -0.03 -8.43 -12.01
CA GLU A 118 0.25 -7.15 -11.35
C GLU A 118 1.70 -6.69 -11.58
N VAL A 119 2.68 -7.60 -11.47
CA VAL A 119 4.08 -7.31 -11.82
C VAL A 119 4.19 -6.71 -13.22
N LYS A 120 3.49 -7.29 -14.21
CA LYS A 120 3.59 -6.86 -15.62
C LYS A 120 3.02 -5.47 -15.87
N LEU A 121 2.06 -5.01 -15.05
CA LEU A 121 1.51 -3.66 -15.18
C LEU A 121 2.54 -2.58 -14.83
N PHE A 122 3.50 -2.88 -13.95
CA PHE A 122 4.50 -1.93 -13.47
C PHE A 122 5.90 -2.14 -14.06
N ASP A 123 6.23 -3.38 -14.42
CA ASP A 123 7.60 -3.73 -14.82
C ASP A 123 8.04 -3.02 -16.10
N GLY A 124 9.23 -2.42 -16.03
CA GLY A 124 9.84 -1.78 -17.18
C GLY A 124 9.37 -0.33 -17.45
N ILE A 125 8.45 0.23 -16.67
CA ILE A 125 8.04 1.63 -16.83
C ILE A 125 9.25 2.55 -16.60
N GLN A 126 9.54 3.41 -17.57
CA GLN A 126 10.76 4.22 -17.60
C GLN A 126 10.73 5.35 -16.56
N ILE A 127 11.76 5.42 -15.71
CA ILE A 127 11.98 6.48 -14.73
C ILE A 127 13.38 7.09 -14.92
N GLY A 128 13.44 8.17 -15.70
CA GLY A 128 14.72 8.80 -16.00
C GLY A 128 15.67 7.83 -16.71
N ARG A 129 16.73 7.39 -16.03
CA ARG A 129 17.70 6.40 -16.56
C ARG A 129 17.47 4.97 -16.07
N THR A 130 16.54 4.76 -15.14
CA THR A 130 16.19 3.45 -14.60
C THR A 130 14.77 3.07 -15.02
N LYS A 131 14.30 1.89 -14.60
CA LYS A 131 12.95 1.39 -14.84
C LYS A 131 12.37 0.88 -13.53
N VAL A 132 11.06 0.97 -13.39
CA VAL A 132 10.37 0.30 -12.29
C VAL A 132 10.57 -1.20 -12.43
N ASN A 133 10.91 -1.84 -11.31
CA ASN A 133 10.99 -3.29 -11.20
C ASN A 133 9.68 -3.79 -10.59
N GLY A 134 8.81 -4.37 -11.41
CA GLY A 134 7.48 -4.82 -10.97
C GLY A 134 7.56 -5.92 -9.92
N HIS A 135 8.62 -6.74 -9.92
CA HIS A 135 8.83 -7.79 -8.91
C HIS A 135 9.23 -7.20 -7.56
N GLN A 136 9.93 -6.07 -7.55
CA GLN A 136 10.28 -5.36 -6.32
C GLN A 136 9.04 -4.70 -5.71
N THR A 137 8.14 -4.17 -6.54
CA THR A 137 7.00 -3.38 -6.06
C THR A 137 5.70 -4.16 -5.88
N VAL A 138 5.66 -5.44 -6.29
CA VAL A 138 4.42 -6.24 -6.29
C VAL A 138 3.70 -6.31 -4.95
N GLY A 139 4.41 -6.34 -3.82
CA GLY A 139 3.77 -6.33 -2.49
C GLY A 139 2.90 -5.09 -2.29
N GLU A 140 3.49 -3.92 -2.56
CA GLU A 140 2.84 -2.61 -2.45
C GLU A 140 1.77 -2.41 -3.51
N ASN A 141 2.00 -2.86 -4.75
CA ASN A 141 1.02 -2.71 -5.83
C ASN A 141 -0.24 -3.55 -5.55
N VAL A 142 -0.06 -4.80 -5.09
CA VAL A 142 -1.18 -5.66 -4.66
C VAL A 142 -1.95 -5.02 -3.50
N ALA A 143 -1.24 -4.41 -2.55
CA ALA A 143 -1.86 -3.72 -1.43
C ALA A 143 -2.60 -2.44 -1.87
N ASP A 144 -2.08 -1.66 -2.82
CA ASP A 144 -2.77 -0.51 -3.41
C ASP A 144 -4.05 -0.92 -4.15
N LEU A 145 -3.95 -1.94 -5.01
CA LEU A 145 -5.09 -2.46 -5.76
C LEU A 145 -6.17 -2.97 -4.80
N GLY A 146 -5.79 -3.77 -3.80
CA GLY A 146 -6.71 -4.27 -2.77
C GLY A 146 -7.34 -3.14 -1.95
N GLY A 147 -6.52 -2.18 -1.54
CA GLY A 147 -6.95 -1.01 -0.76
C GLY A 147 -7.97 -0.15 -1.50
N LEU A 148 -7.68 0.18 -2.76
CA LEU A 148 -8.58 0.97 -3.60
C LEU A 148 -9.86 0.20 -3.94
N THR A 149 -9.76 -1.11 -4.25
CA THR A 149 -10.93 -1.96 -4.54
C THR A 149 -11.91 -1.96 -3.37
N ALA A 150 -11.41 -2.19 -2.15
CA ALA A 150 -12.24 -2.21 -0.95
C ALA A 150 -12.86 -0.83 -0.64
N ALA A 151 -12.10 0.25 -0.81
CA ALA A 151 -12.59 1.62 -0.61
C ALA A 151 -13.69 1.98 -1.62
N VAL A 152 -13.51 1.64 -2.91
CA VAL A 152 -14.51 1.86 -3.96
C VAL A 152 -15.78 1.09 -3.65
N LYS A 153 -15.65 -0.20 -3.27
CA LYS A 153 -16.81 -1.02 -2.89
C LYS A 153 -17.58 -0.44 -1.71
N ALA A 154 -16.88 -0.07 -0.63
CA ALA A 154 -17.52 0.51 0.56
C ALA A 154 -18.22 1.84 0.24
N CYS A 155 -17.58 2.70 -0.57
CA CYS A 155 -18.18 3.95 -1.01
C CYS A 155 -19.42 3.72 -1.88
N ALA A 156 -19.40 2.75 -2.80
CA ALA A 156 -20.54 2.41 -3.65
C ALA A 156 -21.72 1.84 -2.84
N GLU A 157 -21.45 0.99 -1.84
CA GLU A 157 -22.47 0.46 -0.92
C GLU A 157 -23.17 1.57 -0.12
N GLU A 158 -22.43 2.63 0.24
CA GLU A 158 -22.97 3.85 0.85
C GLU A 158 -23.63 4.82 -0.15
N LYS A 159 -23.63 4.49 -1.45
CA LYS A 159 -24.09 5.37 -2.54
C LYS A 159 -23.33 6.70 -2.58
N GLY A 160 -22.04 6.66 -2.24
CA GLY A 160 -21.13 7.80 -2.30
C GLY A 160 -20.75 8.19 -3.73
N ASN A 161 -20.00 9.28 -3.85
CA ASN A 161 -19.56 9.83 -5.12
C ASN A 161 -18.19 9.25 -5.51
N LEU A 162 -18.17 8.30 -6.45
CA LEU A 162 -16.93 7.65 -6.89
C LEU A 162 -15.94 8.61 -7.55
N THR A 163 -16.41 9.67 -8.21
CA THR A 163 -15.54 10.71 -8.77
C THR A 163 -14.74 11.40 -7.66
N GLU A 164 -15.39 11.79 -6.55
CA GLU A 164 -14.72 12.40 -5.39
C GLU A 164 -13.72 11.43 -4.72
N LEU A 165 -14.08 10.14 -4.64
CA LEU A 165 -13.19 9.10 -4.12
C LEU A 165 -11.90 9.00 -4.93
N PHE A 166 -12.03 8.81 -6.25
CA PHE A 166 -10.86 8.67 -7.13
C PHE A 166 -10.04 9.97 -7.20
N GLU A 167 -10.69 11.14 -7.14
CA GLU A 167 -9.98 12.40 -7.01
C GLU A 167 -9.15 12.47 -5.73
N ASN A 168 -9.70 12.07 -4.57
CA ASN A 168 -8.93 12.12 -3.33
C ASN A 168 -7.85 11.04 -3.25
N TRP A 169 -8.09 9.86 -3.83
CA TRP A 169 -7.06 8.84 -4.05
C TRP A 169 -5.86 9.40 -4.84
N ALA A 170 -6.12 10.09 -5.95
CA ALA A 170 -5.05 10.74 -6.70
C ALA A 170 -4.37 11.86 -5.88
N ARG A 171 -5.11 12.59 -5.03
CA ARG A 171 -4.56 13.68 -4.20
C ARG A 171 -3.58 13.18 -3.14
N ILE A 172 -3.82 12.04 -2.49
CA ILE A 172 -2.92 11.51 -1.45
C ILE A 172 -1.56 11.08 -2.03
N TRP A 173 -1.51 10.70 -3.31
CA TRP A 173 -0.28 10.31 -4.00
C TRP A 173 0.50 11.48 -4.64
N ARG A 174 -0.01 12.71 -4.53
CA ARG A 174 0.60 13.88 -5.13
C ARG A 174 2.00 14.12 -4.57
N ARG A 175 3.01 13.80 -5.37
CA ARG A 175 4.41 13.98 -5.00
C ARG A 175 5.21 14.49 -6.19
N LYS A 176 6.14 15.41 -5.91
CA LYS A 176 7.13 15.88 -6.88
C LYS A 176 8.51 15.74 -6.27
N MET A 177 9.41 15.10 -7.00
CA MET A 177 10.77 14.81 -6.54
C MET A 177 11.81 15.35 -7.52
N ARG A 178 13.03 15.54 -7.02
CA ARG A 178 14.19 15.75 -7.89
C ARG A 178 14.43 14.48 -8.72
N PRO A 179 14.83 14.59 -9.99
CA PRO A 179 15.04 13.43 -10.86
C PRO A 179 15.99 12.38 -10.27
N GLU A 180 17.02 12.81 -9.56
CA GLU A 180 18.01 11.94 -8.94
C GLU A 180 17.40 11.12 -7.79
N VAL A 181 16.62 11.78 -6.92
CA VAL A 181 15.91 11.10 -5.81
C VAL A 181 14.89 10.11 -6.37
N ARG A 182 14.17 10.50 -7.42
CA ARG A 182 13.18 9.64 -8.08
C ARG A 182 13.81 8.39 -8.69
N GLN A 183 15.01 8.52 -9.29
CA GLN A 183 15.77 7.37 -9.79
C GLN A 183 16.24 6.45 -8.66
N THR A 184 16.81 7.02 -7.58
CA THR A 184 17.24 6.24 -6.42
C THR A 184 16.09 5.47 -5.78
N LEU A 185 14.91 6.07 -5.64
CA LEU A 185 13.75 5.38 -5.07
C LEU A 185 13.22 4.29 -5.99
N ALA A 186 13.19 4.50 -7.31
CA ALA A 186 12.81 3.44 -8.24
C ALA A 186 13.73 2.19 -8.18
N GLU A 187 14.95 2.32 -7.67
CA GLU A 187 15.90 1.22 -7.47
C GLU A 187 15.83 0.59 -6.06
N LEU A 188 15.42 1.33 -5.03
CA LEU A 188 15.57 0.92 -3.62
C LEU A 188 14.25 0.78 -2.86
N ASP A 189 13.23 1.52 -3.25
CA ASP A 189 11.95 1.60 -2.56
C ASP A 189 11.05 0.45 -3.02
N PRO A 190 10.43 -0.34 -2.11
CA PRO A 190 9.42 -1.31 -2.51
C PRO A 190 8.15 -0.63 -3.06
N HIS A 191 7.94 0.66 -2.83
CA HIS A 191 6.78 1.35 -3.38
C HIS A 191 7.02 1.83 -4.81
N ALA A 192 6.05 1.61 -5.69
CA ALA A 192 6.04 2.25 -6.99
C ALA A 192 5.98 3.79 -6.86
N PRO A 193 6.46 4.55 -7.87
CA PRO A 193 6.29 6.01 -7.91
C PRO A 193 4.83 6.42 -7.72
N GLY A 194 4.59 7.51 -6.97
CA GLY A 194 3.24 7.90 -6.55
C GLY A 194 2.23 8.06 -7.69
N GLU A 195 2.62 8.61 -8.84
CA GLU A 195 1.70 8.69 -9.98
C GLU A 195 1.32 7.33 -10.58
N MET A 196 2.17 6.30 -10.44
CA MET A 196 1.83 4.95 -10.88
C MET A 196 0.93 4.26 -9.87
N ARG A 197 1.16 4.46 -8.56
CA ARG A 197 0.25 4.00 -7.49
C ARG A 197 -1.15 4.56 -7.68
N ALA A 198 -1.26 5.86 -8.01
CA ALA A 198 -2.52 6.49 -8.30
C ALA A 198 -3.20 5.92 -9.56
N ASN A 199 -2.44 5.85 -10.67
CA ASN A 199 -3.02 5.55 -11.97
C ASN A 199 -3.30 4.05 -12.15
N VAL A 200 -2.29 3.18 -11.98
CA VAL A 200 -2.37 1.77 -12.38
C VAL A 200 -3.43 1.00 -11.58
N ALA A 201 -3.53 1.27 -10.27
CA ALA A 201 -4.58 0.68 -9.43
C ALA A 201 -5.99 1.10 -9.91
N ALA A 202 -6.17 2.38 -10.26
CA ALA A 202 -7.44 2.89 -10.78
C ALA A 202 -7.77 2.31 -12.18
N GLN A 203 -6.77 2.09 -13.04
CA GLN A 203 -6.96 1.47 -14.37
C GLN A 203 -7.52 0.05 -14.29
N CYS A 204 -7.33 -0.65 -13.18
CA CYS A 204 -7.82 -2.01 -12.97
C CYS A 204 -9.28 -2.08 -12.49
N LEU A 205 -9.91 -0.94 -12.17
CA LEU A 205 -11.28 -0.89 -11.65
C LEU A 205 -12.25 -0.34 -12.68
N ASP A 206 -13.23 -1.15 -13.09
CA ASP A 206 -14.30 -0.75 -14.02
C ASP A 206 -15.05 0.49 -13.55
N GLU A 207 -15.20 0.63 -12.23
CA GLU A 207 -15.81 1.77 -11.54
C GLU A 207 -15.12 3.11 -11.87
N PHE A 208 -13.81 3.10 -12.16
CA PHE A 208 -13.09 4.28 -12.61
C PHE A 208 -13.55 4.72 -14.01
N TYR A 209 -13.79 3.76 -14.90
CA TYR A 209 -14.26 4.03 -16.27
C TYR A 209 -15.66 4.62 -16.25
N GLU A 210 -16.53 4.13 -15.37
CA GLU A 210 -17.87 4.68 -15.17
C GLU A 210 -17.83 6.09 -14.57
N ALA A 211 -16.99 6.32 -13.54
CA ALA A 211 -16.90 7.59 -12.82
C ALA A 211 -16.39 8.75 -13.69
N PHE A 212 -15.55 8.46 -14.70
CA PHE A 212 -14.95 9.47 -15.58
C PHE A 212 -15.32 9.32 -17.06
N ASN A 213 -16.19 8.36 -17.41
CA ASN A 213 -16.56 8.04 -18.79
C ASN A 213 -15.34 7.79 -19.68
N VAL A 214 -14.40 6.96 -19.19
CA VAL A 214 -13.13 6.62 -19.88
C VAL A 214 -13.42 5.68 -21.04
N SER A 215 -12.86 6.01 -22.20
CA SER A 215 -12.95 5.25 -23.46
C SER A 215 -11.58 4.78 -23.93
N GLU A 216 -11.55 3.89 -24.93
CA GLU A 216 -10.32 3.38 -25.57
C GLU A 216 -9.39 4.46 -26.14
N ASN A 217 -9.90 5.69 -26.31
CA ASN A 217 -9.13 6.82 -26.82
C ASN A 217 -8.44 7.64 -25.72
N ASP A 218 -8.71 7.34 -24.44
CA ASP A 218 -8.19 8.07 -23.30
C ASP A 218 -6.89 7.47 -22.76
N GLY A 219 -5.98 8.31 -22.28
CA GLY A 219 -4.66 7.87 -21.80
C GLY A 219 -4.70 6.98 -20.55
N MET A 220 -5.83 6.94 -19.84
CA MET A 220 -6.06 6.04 -18.70
C MET A 220 -6.73 4.72 -19.09
N TRP A 221 -7.02 4.48 -20.38
CA TRP A 221 -7.58 3.21 -20.81
C TRP A 221 -6.59 2.04 -20.60
N LEU A 222 -7.09 0.97 -19.98
CA LEU A 222 -6.46 -0.35 -19.96
C LEU A 222 -7.47 -1.36 -20.48
N ASP A 223 -7.06 -2.23 -21.40
CA ASP A 223 -7.95 -3.22 -21.99
C ASP A 223 -8.55 -4.12 -20.91
N PRO A 224 -9.85 -4.48 -20.98
CA PRO A 224 -10.51 -5.27 -19.95
C PRO A 224 -9.77 -6.57 -19.57
N GLU A 225 -9.14 -7.24 -20.53
CA GLU A 225 -8.36 -8.47 -20.28
C GLU A 225 -7.02 -8.24 -19.57
N GLN A 226 -6.54 -7.00 -19.49
CA GLN A 226 -5.30 -6.63 -18.79
C GLN A 226 -5.57 -6.10 -17.37
N ARG A 227 -6.83 -5.82 -17.02
CA ARG A 227 -7.22 -5.33 -15.69
C ARG A 227 -7.05 -6.44 -14.67
N VAL A 228 -6.20 -6.22 -13.69
CA VAL A 228 -5.93 -7.20 -12.63
C VAL A 228 -6.98 -7.07 -11.53
N ARG A 229 -7.53 -8.19 -11.07
CA ARG A 229 -8.41 -8.27 -9.89
C ARG A 229 -7.96 -9.42 -9.01
N ILE A 230 -7.67 -9.13 -7.73
CA ILE A 230 -7.11 -10.10 -6.78
C ILE A 230 -8.12 -10.40 -5.66
N TRP A 231 -8.53 -9.37 -4.93
CA TRP A 231 -9.46 -9.45 -3.79
C TRP A 231 -10.86 -8.94 -4.13
#